data_AF-A0A1H5PMT7-F1
#
_entry.id   AF-A0A1H5PMT7-F1
#
_cell.length_a   1.000
_cell.length_b   1.000
_cell.length_c   1.000
_cell.angle_alpha   90.00
_cell.angle_beta   90.00
_cell.angle_gamma   90.00
#
_symmetry.space_group_name_H-M   'P 1'
#
loop_
_entity.id
_entity.type
_entity.pdbx_description
1 polymer ?
#
loop_
_entity_poly.entity_id
_entity_poly.type
_entity_poly.pdbx_seq_one_letter_code
_entity_poly.pdbx_strand_id
1 'polypeptide(L)'
;MTGLTGRNAACSVKWCDETGMHAVHRKYLASVKGGINGAGVVGVNVAQRVQPRASVCVELTVTTPWASTAGYLLATPSVPDIAAALSEAADRATELDGTRERRD
;
A
#
# COMPACT_ATOMS: atom_id res chain seq x y z
N MET A 1 -25.26 17.05 -6.59
CA MET A 1 -23.83 17.34 -6.84
C MET A 1 -23.28 18.07 -5.61
N THR A 2 -22.80 17.33 -4.62
CA THR A 2 -22.38 17.86 -3.31
C THR A 2 -20.86 17.94 -3.23
N GLY A 3 -20.36 19.17 -3.41
CA GLY A 3 -19.18 19.77 -2.77
C GLY A 3 -17.96 18.89 -2.50
N LEU A 4 -16.98 18.96 -3.40
CA LEU A 4 -15.55 18.68 -3.19
C LEU A 4 -14.87 19.72 -2.27
N THR A 5 -15.55 20.16 -1.21
CA THR A 5 -15.07 21.25 -0.35
C THR A 5 -14.62 20.65 0.98
N GLY A 6 -13.31 20.44 1.14
CA GLY A 6 -12.69 20.37 2.47
C GLY A 6 -11.77 19.18 2.77
N ARG A 7 -11.60 18.19 1.88
CA ARG A 7 -10.42 17.31 1.98
C ARG A 7 -9.22 18.19 1.62
N ASN A 8 -8.29 18.41 2.56
CA ASN A 8 -7.03 19.17 2.37
C ASN A 8 -7.02 20.66 2.77
N ALA A 9 -8.02 21.21 3.45
CA ALA A 9 -7.99 22.65 3.82
C ALA A 9 -6.79 23.07 4.69
N ALA A 10 -6.22 22.13 5.46
CA ALA A 10 -5.05 22.33 6.31
C ALA A 10 -3.73 21.79 5.72
N CYS A 11 -3.78 21.09 4.57
CA CYS A 11 -2.62 20.43 3.97
C CYS A 11 -2.26 21.11 2.64
N SER A 12 -1.05 21.68 2.56
CA SER A 12 -0.56 22.32 1.33
C SER A 12 -0.18 21.33 0.22
N VAL A 13 -0.09 20.04 0.54
CA VAL A 13 0.29 18.98 -0.41
C VAL A 13 -0.95 18.50 -1.17
N LYS A 14 -1.06 18.91 -2.44
CA LYS A 14 -2.24 18.66 -3.29
C LYS A 14 -2.59 17.19 -3.51
N TRP A 15 -1.61 16.29 -3.43
CA TRP A 15 -1.82 14.86 -3.63
C TRP A 15 -2.17 14.13 -2.33
N CYS A 16 -2.02 14.77 -1.17
CA CYS A 16 -2.35 14.18 0.12
C CYS A 16 -3.86 14.03 0.27
N ASP A 17 -4.31 12.91 0.84
CA ASP A 17 -5.72 12.63 1.16
C ASP A 17 -6.02 12.82 2.66
N GLU A 18 -5.01 13.09 3.48
CA GLU A 18 -5.15 13.24 4.93
C GLU A 18 -5.84 14.55 5.30
N THR A 19 -6.78 14.45 6.24
CA THR A 19 -7.55 15.60 6.74
C THR A 19 -7.00 16.08 8.08
N GLY A 20 -6.97 17.39 8.29
CA GLY A 20 -6.45 17.99 9.52
C GLY A 20 -4.92 18.01 9.59
N MET A 21 -4.39 18.29 10.78
CA MET A 21 -2.95 18.31 11.02
C MET A 21 -2.40 16.88 11.11
N HIS A 22 -1.33 16.60 10.36
CA HIS A 22 -0.70 15.28 10.31
C HIS A 22 0.81 15.39 10.19
N ALA A 23 1.52 14.36 10.66
CA ALA A 23 2.97 14.27 10.58
C ALA A 23 3.47 13.55 9.31
N VAL A 24 2.56 12.95 8.54
CA VAL A 24 2.85 12.21 7.31
C VAL A 24 1.74 12.52 6.30
N HIS A 25 2.12 12.97 5.11
CA HIS A 25 1.23 13.05 3.95
C HIS A 25 1.02 11.65 3.40
N ARG A 26 -0.23 11.23 3.20
CA ARG A 26 -0.55 9.94 2.58
C ARG A 26 -1.53 10.13 1.44
N LYS A 27 -1.37 9.30 0.41
CA LYS A 27 -2.34 9.11 -0.65
C LYS A 27 -2.61 7.64 -0.82
N TYR A 28 -3.88 7.28 -0.67
CA TYR A 28 -4.30 5.91 -0.85
C TYR A 28 -4.34 5.56 -2.34
N LEU A 29 -3.75 4.42 -2.70
CA LEU A 29 -3.70 3.97 -4.09
C LEU A 29 -4.55 2.72 -4.31
N ALA A 30 -4.37 1.70 -3.47
CA ALA A 30 -5.02 0.41 -3.67
C ALA A 30 -5.12 -0.38 -2.36
N SER A 31 -5.99 -1.38 -2.39
CA SER A 31 -6.01 -2.45 -1.39
C SER A 31 -6.19 -3.80 -2.05
N VAL A 32 -5.48 -4.80 -1.53
CA VAL A 32 -5.57 -6.19 -1.95
C VAL A 32 -6.17 -6.98 -0.79
N LYS A 33 -7.33 -7.61 -1.03
CA LYS A 33 -7.96 -8.48 -0.03
C LYS A 33 -7.27 -9.83 -0.03
N GLY A 34 -6.96 -10.36 1.16
CA GLY A 34 -6.50 -11.73 1.32
C GLY A 34 -7.64 -12.69 1.00
N GLY A 35 -7.48 -13.50 -0.05
CA GLY A 35 -8.54 -14.38 -0.58
C GLY A 35 -8.89 -15.58 0.29
N ILE A 36 -7.99 -16.02 1.18
CA ILE A 36 -8.20 -17.21 2.03
C ILE A 36 -8.63 -16.77 3.43
N ASN A 37 -9.78 -17.27 3.92
CA ASN A 37 -10.21 -17.25 5.33
C ASN A 37 -10.09 -15.91 6.07
N GLY A 38 -10.46 -14.79 5.43
CA GLY A 38 -10.39 -13.49 6.09
C GLY A 38 -8.97 -13.07 6.45
N ALA A 39 -7.96 -13.48 5.65
CA ALA A 39 -6.53 -13.21 5.85
C ALA A 39 -6.13 -11.72 5.89
N GLY A 40 -7.09 -10.81 5.86
CA GLY A 40 -6.87 -9.38 6.03
C GLY A 40 -6.83 -8.62 4.72
N VAL A 41 -6.23 -7.44 4.79
CA VAL A 41 -6.12 -6.49 3.68
C VAL A 41 -4.71 -5.93 3.68
N VAL A 42 -4.08 -5.92 2.51
CA VAL A 42 -2.86 -5.16 2.25
C VAL A 42 -3.25 -3.83 1.62
N GLY A 43 -2.99 -2.71 2.29
CA GLY A 43 -3.14 -1.37 1.75
C GLY A 43 -1.84 -0.87 1.14
N VAL A 44 -1.96 -0.12 0.05
CA VAL A 44 -0.83 0.53 -0.62
C VAL A 44 -1.08 2.02 -0.67
N ASN A 45 -0.15 2.79 -0.11
CA ASN A 45 -0.18 4.24 -0.12
C ASN A 45 1.14 4.79 -0.64
N VAL A 46 1.11 6.01 -1.15
CA VAL A 46 2.30 6.86 -1.23
C VAL A 46 2.35 7.73 0.01
N ALA A 47 3.51 7.81 0.65
CA ALA A 47 3.69 8.51 1.91
C ALA A 47 4.91 9.45 1.89
N GLN A 48 4.80 10.60 2.55
CA GLN A 48 5.91 11.53 2.74
C GLN A 48 5.82 12.14 4.13
N ARG A 49 6.89 12.08 4.93
CA ARG A 49 6.93 12.74 6.24
C ARG A 49 6.87 14.26 6.08
N VAL A 50 6.20 14.95 7.00
CA VAL A 50 6.16 16.42 7.06
C VAL A 50 7.49 16.92 7.66
N GLN A 51 8.55 16.80 6.88
CA GLN A 51 9.90 17.23 7.23
C GLN A 51 10.60 17.81 6.00
N PRO A 52 11.48 18.81 6.16
CA PRO A 52 12.26 19.33 5.06
C PRO A 52 13.02 18.20 4.34
N ARG A 53 12.92 18.14 3.01
CA ARG A 53 13.62 17.18 2.15
C ARG A 53 13.25 15.70 2.37
N ALA A 54 12.15 15.41 3.07
CA ALA A 54 11.64 14.04 3.13
C ALA A 54 11.33 13.53 1.73
N SER A 55 11.84 12.34 1.40
CA SER A 55 11.54 11.68 0.13
C SER A 55 10.15 11.05 0.16
N VAL A 56 9.55 10.91 -1.01
CA VAL A 56 8.28 10.20 -1.18
C VAL A 56 8.56 8.70 -1.19
N CYS A 57 7.90 7.96 -0.29
CA CYS A 57 8.05 6.52 -0.10
C CYS A 57 6.75 5.80 -0.47
N VAL A 58 6.85 4.47 -0.62
CA VAL A 58 5.66 3.59 -0.66
C VAL A 58 5.41 3.07 0.74
N GLU A 59 4.19 3.22 1.25
CA GLU A 59 3.75 2.64 2.51
C GLU A 59 2.87 1.42 2.21
N LEU A 60 3.26 0.26 2.75
CA LEU A 60 2.45 -0.94 2.75
C LEU A 60 1.88 -1.14 4.16
N THR A 61 0.56 -1.27 4.26
CA THR A 61 -0.11 -1.63 5.51
C THR A 61 -0.69 -3.02 5.41
N VAL A 62 -0.51 -3.83 6.44
CA VAL A 62 -1.11 -5.16 6.54
C VAL A 62 -2.02 -5.16 7.74
N THR A 63 -3.32 -5.30 7.49
CA THR A 63 -4.34 -5.38 8.54
C THR A 63 -4.94 -6.77 8.52
N THR A 64 -4.89 -7.48 9.64
CA THR A 64 -5.56 -8.79 9.78
C THR A 64 -6.65 -8.70 10.86
N PRO A 65 -7.65 -9.58 10.88
CA PRO A 65 -8.72 -9.52 11.89
C PRO A 65 -8.24 -9.72 13.33
N TRP A 66 -7.07 -10.33 13.52
CA TRP A 66 -6.58 -10.77 14.82
C TRP A 66 -5.33 -10.03 15.31
N ALA A 67 -4.79 -9.09 14.52
CA ALA A 67 -3.60 -8.36 14.88
C ALA A 67 -3.69 -6.88 14.52
N SER A 68 -2.89 -6.07 15.20
CA SER A 68 -2.70 -4.67 14.87
C SER A 68 -2.14 -4.51 13.45
N THR A 69 -2.51 -3.41 12.79
CA THR A 69 -1.98 -3.08 11.47
C THR A 69 -0.46 -2.91 11.53
N ALA A 70 0.27 -3.70 10.75
CA ALA A 70 1.69 -3.50 10.52
C ALA A 70 1.88 -2.53 9.34
N GLY A 71 2.79 -1.57 9.47
CA GLY A 71 3.11 -0.59 8.43
C GLY A 71 4.59 -0.65 8.04
N TYR A 72 4.87 -0.69 6.74
CA TYR A 72 6.22 -0.74 6.17
C TYR A 72 6.43 0.42 5.22
N LEU A 73 7.49 1.20 5.42
CA LEU A 73 7.88 2.29 4.52
C LEU A 73 9.05 1.85 3.65
N LEU A 74 8.83 1.81 2.35
CA LEU A 74 9.81 1.43 1.34
C LEU A 74 10.37 2.68 0.68
N ALA A 75 11.69 2.79 0.66
CA ALA A 75 12.37 3.88 -0.02
C ALA A 75 12.15 3.78 -1.53
N THR A 76 11.94 4.91 -2.21
CA THR A 76 11.70 4.96 -3.66
C THR A 76 12.69 4.13 -4.49
N PRO A 77 14.01 4.12 -4.20
CA PRO A 77 14.97 3.35 -4.99
C PRO A 77 14.77 1.83 -4.92
N SER A 78 14.26 1.29 -3.81
CA SER A 78 14.08 -0.15 -3.65
C SER A 78 12.74 -0.68 -4.17
N VAL A 79 11.79 0.22 -4.46
CA VAL A 79 10.43 -0.16 -4.88
C VAL A 79 10.42 -0.97 -6.20
N PRO A 80 11.18 -0.59 -7.25
CA PRO A 80 11.21 -1.37 -8.49
C PRO A 80 11.71 -2.81 -8.29
N ASP A 81 12.77 -2.99 -7.50
CA ASP A 81 13.35 -4.30 -7.23
C ASP A 81 12.38 -5.19 -6.43
N ILE A 82 11.69 -4.61 -5.44
CA ILE A 82 10.66 -5.33 -4.67
C ILE A 82 9.49 -5.72 -5.59
N ALA A 83 9.04 -4.81 -6.47
CA ALA A 83 7.97 -5.12 -7.40
C ALA A 83 8.36 -6.27 -8.34
N ALA A 84 9.58 -6.25 -8.89
CA ALA A 84 10.11 -7.32 -9.73
C ALA A 84 10.14 -8.66 -8.99
N ALA A 85 10.65 -8.68 -7.75
CA ALA A 85 10.70 -9.89 -6.92
C ALA A 85 9.31 -10.44 -6.59
N LEU A 86 8.34 -9.57 -6.32
CA LEU A 86 6.95 -9.97 -6.06
C LEU A 86 6.28 -10.53 -7.32
N SER A 87 6.49 -9.92 -8.48
CA SER A 87 6.00 -10.43 -9.76
C SER A 87 6.57 -11.79 -10.09
N GLU A 88 7.89 -11.97 -9.99
CA GLU A 88 8.54 -13.25 -10.24
C GLU A 88 8.02 -14.34 -9.28
N ALA A 89 7.87 -14.01 -7.99
CA ALA A 89 7.33 -14.95 -7.01
C ALA A 89 5.89 -15.36 -7.34
N ALA A 90 5.06 -14.42 -7.80
CA ALA A 90 3.69 -14.70 -8.21
C ALA A 90 3.64 -15.63 -9.44
N ASP A 91 4.44 -15.33 -10.47
CA ASP A 91 4.49 -16.16 -11.69
C ASP A 91 4.90 -17.60 -11.36
N ARG A 92 5.96 -17.76 -10.56
CA ARG A 92 6.43 -19.09 -10.10
C ARG A 92 5.36 -19.82 -9.28
N ALA A 93 4.63 -19.12 -8.42
CA ALA A 93 3.55 -19.73 -7.63
C ALA A 93 2.41 -20.24 -8.54
N THR A 94 2.02 -19.47 -9.56
CA THR A 94 1.01 -19.87 -10.54
C THR A 94 1.46 -21.08 -11.36
N GLU A 95 2.72 -21.13 -11.79
CA GLU A 95 3.28 -22.30 -12.49
C GLU A 95 3.21 -23.56 -11.62
N LEU A 96 3.61 -23.45 -10.35
CA LEU A 96 3.58 -24.57 -9.40
C LEU A 96 2.15 -25.06 -9.14
N ASP A 97 1.19 -24.15 -8.98
CA ASP A 97 -0.22 -24.52 -8.76
C ASP A 97 -0.82 -25.21 -9.99
N GLY A 98 -0.59 -24.69 -11.19
CA GLY A 98 -1.03 -25.33 -12.44
C GLY A 98 -0.41 -26.71 -12.68
N THR A 99 0.83 -26.96 -12.21
CA THR A 99 1.41 -28.31 -12.25
C THR A 99 0.79 -29.28 -11.25
N ARG A 100 0.18 -28.78 -10.17
CA ARG A 100 -0.53 -29.61 -9.19
C ARG A 100 -1.85 -30.12 -9.78
N GLU A 101 -2.63 -29.24 -10.40
CA GLU A 101 -3.92 -29.60 -11.03
C GLU A 101 -3.79 -30.63 -12.17
N ARG A 102 -2.62 -30.70 -12.82
CA ARG A 102 -2.39 -31.65 -13.92
C ARG A 102 -2.00 -33.06 -13.47
N ARG A 103 -1.70 -33.25 -12.19
CA ARG A 103 -1.29 -34.54 -11.60
C ARG A 103 -2.41 -35.25 -10.85
N ASP A 104 -3.54 -34.57 -10.63
CA ASP A 104 -4.78 -35.12 -10.10
C ASP A 104 -5.73 -35.51 -11.24
#